data_AF-A0A1X7H7I5-F1
#
_entry.id   AF-A0A1X7H7I5-F1
#
_cell.length_a   1.000
_cell.length_b   1.000
_cell.length_c   1.000
_cell.angle_alpha   90.00
_cell.angle_beta   90.00
_cell.angle_gamma   90.00
#
_symmetry.space_group_name_H-M   'P 1'
#
loop_
_entity.id
_entity.type
_entity.pdbx_description
1 polymer ?
#
loop_
_entity_poly.entity_id
_entity_poly.type
_entity_poly.pdbx_seq_one_letter_code
_entity_poly.pdbx_strand_id
1 'polypeptide(L)'
;MLKVGIAVCLLLLAVAGYLAFRNSKLIAEKKQAAYISVPSSEYTLYMTRELTEEDRRTMVPLGIMEYRDLNGIMKAVLCRVTHESSGDLKLEEAGTIMMRHMIQAHQRGTFIGYRSEVEALQSEDEIRMADRLSEAANRSEAAASQTK
;
A
#
# COMPACT_ATOMS: atom_id res chain seq x y z
N MET A 1 0.75 -44.49 -36.52
CA MET A 1 1.27 -43.75 -35.34
C MET A 1 1.31 -42.24 -35.54
N LEU A 2 1.86 -41.71 -36.63
CA LEU A 2 1.93 -40.25 -36.90
C LEU A 2 0.57 -39.52 -36.85
N LYS A 3 -0.49 -40.09 -37.46
CA LYS A 3 -1.84 -39.49 -37.49
C LYS A 3 -2.46 -39.32 -36.09
N VAL A 4 -2.16 -40.25 -35.18
CA VAL A 4 -2.63 -40.19 -33.78
C VAL A 4 -1.90 -39.09 -33.02
N GLY A 5 -0.59 -38.96 -33.23
CA GLY A 5 0.20 -37.87 -32.63
C GLY A 5 -0.28 -36.49 -33.07
N ILE A 6 -0.56 -36.30 -34.37
CA ILE A 6 -1.10 -35.04 -34.89
C ILE A 6 -2.47 -34.72 -34.29
N ALA A 7 -3.35 -35.72 -34.17
CA ALA A 7 -4.67 -35.53 -33.56
C ALA A 7 -4.57 -35.10 -32.09
N VAL A 8 -3.66 -35.69 -31.32
CA VAL A 8 -3.42 -35.32 -29.92
C VAL A 8 -2.86 -33.90 -29.81
N CYS A 9 -1.91 -33.52 -30.67
CA CYS A 9 -1.36 -32.16 -30.67
C CYS A 9 -2.41 -31.09 -30.98
N LEU A 10 -3.28 -31.33 -31.98
CA LEU A 10 -4.35 -30.40 -32.32
C LEU A 10 -5.37 -30.25 -31.18
N LEU A 11 -5.67 -31.34 -30.47
CA LEU A 11 -6.58 -31.33 -29.32
C LEU A 11 -5.99 -30.54 -28.15
N LEU A 12 -4.70 -30.72 -27.84
CA LEU A 12 -4.01 -29.94 -26.80
C LEU A 12 -3.97 -28.44 -27.14
N LEU A 13 -3.73 -28.09 -28.40
CA LEU A 13 -3.66 -26.70 -28.86
C LEU A 13 -5.03 -26.02 -28.77
N ALA A 14 -6.11 -26.75 -29.09
CA ALA A 14 -7.48 -26.26 -28.92
C ALA A 14 -7.84 -26.01 -27.45
N VAL A 15 -7.46 -26.93 -26.54
CA VAL A 15 -7.69 -26.76 -25.09
C VAL A 15 -6.89 -25.58 -24.53
N ALA A 16 -5.62 -25.44 -24.92
CA ALA A 16 -4.78 -24.32 -24.50
C ALA A 16 -5.33 -22.97 -24.99
N GLY A 17 -5.77 -22.89 -26.24
CA GLY A 17 -6.42 -21.71 -26.80
C GLY A 17 -7.72 -21.34 -26.06
N TYR A 18 -8.53 -22.34 -25.71
CA TYR A 18 -9.76 -22.13 -24.95
C TYR A 18 -9.49 -21.59 -23.53
N LEU A 19 -8.49 -22.15 -22.84
CA LEU A 19 -8.08 -21.67 -21.51
C LEU A 19 -7.53 -20.24 -21.56
N ALA A 20 -6.69 -19.93 -22.56
CA ALA A 20 -6.17 -18.59 -22.78
C ALA A 20 -7.30 -17.57 -23.06
N PHE A 21 -8.28 -17.94 -23.90
CA PHE A 21 -9.45 -17.10 -24.17
C PHE A 21 -10.28 -16.83 -22.90
N ARG A 22 -10.53 -17.87 -22.08
CA ARG A 22 -11.27 -17.72 -20.81
C ARG A 22 -10.51 -16.85 -19.81
N ASN A 23 -9.19 -17.01 -19.69
CA ASN A 23 -8.37 -16.16 -18.83
C ASN A 23 -8.39 -14.70 -19.30
N SER A 24 -8.23 -14.45 -20.59
CA SER A 24 -8.32 -13.09 -21.16
C SER A 24 -9.69 -12.47 -20.95
N LYS A 25 -10.78 -13.25 -21.14
CA LYS A 25 -12.15 -12.79 -20.90
C LYS A 25 -12.38 -12.45 -19.43
N LEU A 26 -11.88 -13.27 -18.50
CA LEU A 26 -12.01 -13.03 -17.06
C LEU A 26 -11.20 -11.80 -16.61
N ILE A 27 -10.02 -11.56 -17.20
CA ILE A 27 -9.25 -10.32 -16.98
C ILE A 27 -10.00 -9.10 -17.55
N ALA A 28 -10.58 -9.21 -18.75
CA ALA A 28 -11.34 -8.13 -19.36
C ALA A 28 -12.63 -7.80 -18.57
N GLU A 29 -13.37 -8.82 -18.13
CA GLU A 29 -14.56 -8.66 -17.30
C GLU A 29 -14.21 -8.07 -15.92
N LYS A 30 -13.07 -8.47 -15.32
CA LYS A 30 -12.56 -7.82 -14.10
C LYS A 30 -12.17 -6.36 -14.34
N LYS A 31 -11.58 -6.03 -15.51
CA LYS A 31 -11.29 -4.63 -15.88
C LYS A 31 -12.56 -3.81 -16.12
N GLN A 32 -13.61 -4.43 -16.64
CA GLN A 32 -14.88 -3.75 -16.94
C GLN A 32 -15.78 -3.59 -15.71
N ALA A 33 -15.80 -4.58 -14.80
CA ALA A 33 -16.45 -4.47 -13.49
C ALA A 33 -15.70 -3.53 -12.52
N ALA A 34 -14.42 -3.25 -12.79
CA ALA A 34 -13.63 -2.24 -12.13
C ALA A 34 -13.67 -0.87 -12.83
N TYR A 35 -14.55 -0.65 -13.82
CA TYR A 35 -14.81 0.68 -14.37
C TYR A 35 -15.76 1.46 -13.45
N ILE A 36 -15.27 1.73 -12.25
CA ILE A 36 -15.71 2.84 -11.42
C ILE A 36 -14.70 3.94 -11.75
N SER A 37 -15.16 5.15 -12.08
CA SER A 37 -14.30 6.33 -12.24
C SER A 37 -13.20 6.27 -11.19
N VAL A 38 -11.95 6.02 -11.60
CA VAL A 38 -10.82 5.85 -10.68
C VAL A 38 -10.78 7.14 -9.86
N PRO A 39 -11.14 7.12 -8.56
CA PRO A 39 -10.85 8.27 -7.72
C PRO A 39 -9.34 8.41 -7.81
N SER A 40 -8.86 9.58 -8.23
CA SER A 40 -7.44 9.88 -8.35
C SER A 40 -6.72 9.27 -7.16
N SER A 41 -5.87 8.28 -7.43
CA SER A 41 -5.01 7.73 -6.42
C SER A 41 -4.07 8.87 -6.02
N GLU A 42 -4.35 9.48 -4.87
CA GLU A 42 -3.75 10.74 -4.42
C GLU A 42 -2.74 10.51 -3.29
N TYR A 43 -2.60 9.26 -2.82
CA TYR A 43 -1.82 8.95 -1.63
C TYR A 43 -0.76 7.90 -1.93
N THR A 44 0.33 7.94 -1.17
CA THR A 44 1.41 6.95 -1.24
C THR A 44 2.04 6.73 0.13
N LEU A 45 2.71 5.60 0.31
CA LEU A 45 3.51 5.30 1.49
C LEU A 45 4.98 5.28 1.10
N TYR A 46 5.67 6.36 1.42
CA TYR A 46 7.07 6.55 1.04
C TYR A 46 8.01 6.05 2.15
N MET A 47 8.88 5.11 1.80
CA MET A 47 9.84 4.50 2.74
C MET A 47 11.21 5.12 2.51
N THR A 48 11.70 5.89 3.48
CA THR A 48 13.00 6.58 3.36
C THR A 48 13.70 6.71 4.71
N ARG A 49 15.00 7.03 4.72
CA ARG A 49 15.72 7.45 5.93
C ARG A 49 15.51 8.93 6.21
N GLU A 50 15.52 9.73 5.14
CA GLU A 50 15.40 11.18 5.18
C GLU A 50 14.49 11.65 4.04
N LEU A 51 13.63 12.62 4.34
CA LEU A 51 12.76 13.24 3.36
C LEU A 51 13.51 14.41 2.74
N THR A 52 13.79 14.35 1.44
CA THR A 52 14.54 15.41 0.75
C THR A 52 13.63 16.59 0.43
N GLU A 53 14.22 17.76 0.16
CA GLU A 53 13.47 18.93 -0.29
C GLU A 53 12.79 18.72 -1.66
N GLU A 54 13.34 17.82 -2.49
CA GLU A 54 12.73 17.43 -3.76
C GLU A 54 11.47 16.59 -3.53
N ASP A 55 11.53 15.63 -2.59
CA ASP A 55 10.35 14.84 -2.20
C ASP A 55 9.22 15.76 -1.70
N ARG A 56 9.55 16.77 -0.89
CA ARG A 56 8.60 17.76 -0.34
C ARG A 56 7.92 18.64 -1.40
N ARG A 57 8.48 18.74 -2.60
CA ARG A 57 7.86 19.49 -3.71
C ARG A 57 6.77 18.69 -4.40
N THR A 58 6.89 17.37 -4.40
CA THR A 58 5.96 16.45 -5.08
C THR A 58 5.01 15.73 -4.14
N MET A 59 5.31 15.74 -2.83
CA MET A 59 4.59 15.00 -1.81
C MET A 59 4.46 15.82 -0.53
N VAL A 60 3.25 15.82 0.02
CA VAL A 60 2.91 16.43 1.30
C VAL A 60 2.81 15.31 2.34
N PRO A 61 3.72 15.24 3.33
CA PRO A 61 3.64 14.25 4.39
C PRO A 61 2.44 14.54 5.31
N LEU A 62 1.65 13.51 5.60
CA LEU A 62 0.50 13.54 6.51
C LEU A 62 0.80 12.85 7.84
N GLY A 63 1.63 11.81 7.81
CA GLY A 63 2.02 11.06 9.00
C GLY A 63 3.34 10.33 8.80
N ILE A 64 4.13 10.25 9.87
CA ILE A 64 5.49 9.70 9.85
C ILE A 64 5.63 8.68 10.98
N MET A 65 5.93 7.44 10.61
CA MET A 65 6.34 6.38 11.53
C MET A 65 7.84 6.18 11.43
N GLU A 66 8.51 6.09 12.58
CA GLU A 66 9.93 5.79 12.68
C GLU A 66 10.11 4.39 13.29
N TYR A 67 11.00 3.60 12.70
CA TYR A 67 11.33 2.26 13.17
C TYR A 67 12.80 1.92 12.91
N ARG A 68 13.34 0.98 13.70
CA ARG A 68 14.68 0.46 13.52
C ARG A 68 14.66 -0.72 12.54
N ASP A 69 15.51 -0.64 11.53
CA ASP A 69 15.84 -1.72 10.61
C ASP A 69 17.30 -2.15 10.80
N LEU A 70 17.72 -3.23 10.14
CA LEU A 70 19.10 -3.75 10.14
C LEU A 70 20.14 -2.69 9.76
N ASN A 71 19.73 -1.68 8.98
CA ASN A 71 20.60 -0.63 8.45
C ASN A 71 20.47 0.72 9.18
N GLY A 72 19.72 0.79 10.28
CA GLY A 72 19.53 2.02 11.07
C GLY A 72 18.06 2.43 11.20
N ILE A 73 17.82 3.72 11.46
CA ILE A 73 16.46 4.26 11.59
C ILE A 73 15.87 4.49 10.19
N MET A 74 14.69 3.92 9.97
CA MET A 74 13.89 4.07 8.76
C MET A 74 12.59 4.80 9.09
N LYS A 75 12.04 5.51 8.10
CA LYS A 75 10.80 6.25 8.18
C LYS A 75 9.82 5.71 7.14
N ALA A 76 8.61 5.38 7.59
CA ALA A 76 7.46 5.15 6.73
C ALA A 76 6.60 6.41 6.76
N VAL A 77 6.43 7.07 5.62
CA VAL A 77 5.76 8.36 5.51
C VAL A 77 4.51 8.21 4.67
N LEU A 78 3.34 8.45 5.27
CA LEU A 78 2.10 8.58 4.54
C LEU A 78 2.08 9.96 3.89
N CYS A 79 1.99 10.00 2.57
CA CYS A 79 2.04 11.24 1.78
C CYS A 79 0.77 11.39 0.93
N ARG A 80 0.33 12.64 0.78
CA ARG A 80 -0.53 13.07 -0.34
C ARG A 80 0.36 13.57 -1.47
N VAL A 81 0.13 13.09 -2.68
CA VAL A 81 0.91 13.44 -3.88
C VAL A 81 0.35 14.72 -4.48
N THR A 82 1.22 15.69 -4.77
CA THR A 82 0.86 16.99 -5.36
C THR A 82 1.47 17.13 -6.74
N HIS A 83 0.62 17.28 -7.76
CA HIS A 83 0.92 17.45 -9.19
C HIS A 83 1.55 16.26 -9.94
N GLU A 84 0.95 15.96 -11.11
CA GLU A 84 1.40 15.08 -12.24
C GLU A 84 1.83 13.63 -11.95
N SER A 85 2.07 13.28 -10.69
CA SER A 85 2.29 11.92 -10.25
C SER A 85 0.94 11.35 -9.83
N SER A 86 0.56 10.22 -10.42
CA SER A 86 -0.50 9.40 -9.82
C SER A 86 0.07 8.88 -8.52
N GLY A 87 -0.55 9.21 -7.38
CA GLY A 87 -0.41 8.34 -6.23
C GLY A 87 -0.85 6.94 -6.64
N ASP A 88 -0.36 5.92 -5.94
CA ASP A 88 -0.72 4.54 -6.30
C ASP A 88 -1.91 4.04 -5.47
N LEU A 89 -2.27 4.77 -4.40
CA LEU A 89 -3.16 4.28 -3.35
C LEU A 89 -4.26 5.27 -3.01
N LYS A 90 -5.38 4.71 -2.53
CA LYS A 90 -6.39 5.45 -1.77
C LYS A 90 -5.89 5.69 -0.35
N LEU A 91 -6.40 6.73 0.31
CA LEU A 91 -6.06 7.05 1.71
C LEU A 91 -6.23 5.84 2.65
N GLU A 92 -7.36 5.12 2.55
CA GLU A 92 -7.62 3.93 3.39
C GLU A 92 -6.62 2.79 3.13
N GLU A 93 -6.19 2.60 1.88
CA GLU A 93 -5.22 1.58 1.52
C GLU A 93 -3.83 1.94 2.07
N ALA A 94 -3.38 3.17 1.84
CA ALA A 94 -2.12 3.68 2.34
C ALA A 94 -2.06 3.67 3.88
N GLY A 95 -3.15 4.09 4.55
CA GLY A 95 -3.28 4.04 6.00
C GLY A 95 -3.29 2.61 6.55
N THR A 96 -3.97 1.66 5.88
CA THR A 96 -3.97 0.25 6.29
C THR A 96 -2.57 -0.38 6.18
N ILE A 97 -1.82 -0.06 5.12
CA ILE A 97 -0.45 -0.53 4.95
C ILE A 97 0.45 0.05 6.05
N MET A 98 0.34 1.36 6.32
CA MET A 98 1.09 2.01 7.38
C MET A 98 0.81 1.40 8.76
N MET A 99 -0.47 1.17 9.07
CA MET A 99 -0.87 0.53 10.32
C MET A 99 -0.33 -0.90 10.44
N ARG A 100 -0.28 -1.66 9.35
CA ARG A 100 0.35 -2.98 9.34
C ARG A 100 1.84 -2.89 9.64
N HIS A 101 2.55 -1.90 9.07
CA HIS A 101 3.95 -1.67 9.39
C HIS A 101 4.16 -1.32 10.87
N MET A 102 3.30 -0.46 11.45
CA MET A 102 3.36 -0.14 12.88
C MET A 102 3.22 -1.40 13.74
N ILE A 103 2.19 -2.21 13.50
CA ILE A 103 1.96 -3.46 14.25
C ILE A 103 3.16 -4.39 14.14
N GLN A 104 3.71 -4.56 12.93
CA GLN A 104 4.90 -5.40 12.73
C GLN A 104 6.13 -4.86 13.45
N ALA A 105 6.37 -3.55 13.41
CA ALA A 105 7.51 -2.93 14.10
C ALA A 105 7.37 -3.06 15.62
N HIS A 106 6.16 -2.94 16.16
CA HIS A 106 5.91 -3.18 17.58
C HIS A 106 6.12 -4.64 17.98
N GLN A 107 5.59 -5.59 17.21
CA GLN A 107 5.81 -7.03 17.44
C GLN A 107 7.30 -7.41 17.43
N ARG A 108 8.10 -6.71 16.63
CA ARG A 108 9.55 -6.90 16.54
C ARG A 108 10.34 -6.10 17.58
N GLY A 109 9.70 -5.25 18.37
CA GLY A 109 10.36 -4.34 19.30
C GLY A 109 11.24 -3.28 18.62
N THR A 110 10.97 -2.97 17.34
CA THR A 110 11.73 -2.01 16.54
C THR A 110 11.01 -0.68 16.33
N PHE A 111 9.76 -0.56 16.77
CA PHE A 111 9.01 0.69 16.71
C PHE A 111 9.67 1.78 17.57
N ILE A 112 9.81 2.99 17.02
CA ILE A 112 10.38 4.15 17.71
C ILE A 112 9.30 5.17 18.05
N GLY A 113 8.43 5.49 17.08
CA GLY A 113 7.38 6.47 17.29
C GLY A 113 6.56 6.74 16.03
N TYR A 114 5.44 7.41 16.23
CA TYR A 114 4.59 7.94 15.16
C TYR A 114 4.20 9.38 15.48
N ARG A 115 4.17 10.23 14.45
CA ARG A 115 3.64 11.58 14.53
C ARG A 115 2.79 11.90 13.31
N SER A 116 1.71 12.66 13.49
CA SER A 116 0.92 13.25 12.42
C SER A 116 1.38 14.69 12.14
N GLU A 117 1.35 15.09 10.88
CA GLU A 117 1.61 16.46 10.44
C GLU A 117 0.27 17.21 10.40
N VAL A 118 -0.24 17.61 11.58
CA VAL A 118 -1.61 18.15 11.75
C VAL A 118 -1.89 19.35 10.84
N GLU A 119 -0.89 20.19 10.60
CA GLU A 119 -0.98 21.37 9.73
C GLU A 119 -1.17 21.02 8.25
N ALA A 120 -0.84 19.79 7.83
CA ALA A 120 -0.93 19.33 6.44
C ALA A 120 -2.26 18.63 6.11
N LEU A 121 -3.06 18.29 7.12
CA LEU A 121 -4.36 17.62 6.98
C LEU A 121 -5.39 18.62 6.47
N GLN A 122 -6.03 18.30 5.34
CA GLN A 122 -7.00 19.18 4.67
C GLN A 122 -8.43 18.63 4.68
N SER A 123 -8.60 17.31 4.79
CA SER A 123 -9.92 16.67 4.78
C SER A 123 -10.25 15.98 6.11
N GLU A 124 -11.55 15.82 6.39
CA GLU A 124 -12.00 15.05 7.56
C GLU A 124 -11.54 13.58 7.52
N ASP A 125 -11.41 13.01 6.32
CA ASP A 125 -10.93 11.63 6.14
C ASP A 125 -9.44 11.52 6.50
N GLU A 126 -8.62 12.50 6.15
CA GLU A 126 -7.20 12.56 6.53
C GLU A 126 -7.04 12.70 8.06
N ILE A 127 -7.85 13.56 8.67
CA ILE A 127 -7.87 13.74 10.14
C ILE A 127 -8.24 12.41 10.81
N ARG A 128 -9.34 11.78 10.38
CA ARG A 128 -9.78 10.49 10.94
C ARG A 128 -8.74 9.39 10.75
N MET A 129 -8.04 9.37 9.61
CA MET A 129 -6.95 8.42 9.37
C MET A 129 -5.76 8.68 10.30
N ALA A 130 -5.35 9.94 10.46
CA ALA A 130 -4.28 10.33 11.36
C ALA A 130 -4.59 9.97 12.82
N ASP A 131 -5.83 10.16 13.26
CA ASP A 131 -6.30 9.77 14.59
C ASP A 131 -6.24 8.24 14.79
N ARG A 132 -6.76 7.46 13.83
CA ARG A 132 -6.69 5.99 13.86
C ARG A 132 -5.25 5.47 13.94
N LEU A 133 -4.33 6.08 13.20
CA LEU A 133 -2.91 5.74 13.22
C LEU A 133 -2.25 6.13 14.55
N SER A 134 -2.61 7.28 15.11
CA SER A 134 -2.13 7.74 16.42
C SER A 134 -2.59 6.79 17.53
N GLU A 135 -3.85 6.38 17.51
CA GLU A 135 -4.36 5.36 18.43
C GLU A 135 -3.63 4.02 18.28
N ALA A 136 -3.36 3.58 17.05
CA ALA A 136 -2.67 2.32 16.79
C ALA A 136 -1.24 2.32 17.33
N ALA A 137 -0.52 3.44 17.17
CA ALA A 137 0.82 3.63 17.74
C ALA A 137 0.79 3.57 19.29
N ASN A 138 -0.16 4.27 19.92
CA ASN A 138 -0.24 4.37 21.38
C ASN A 138 -0.76 3.09 22.06
N ARG A 139 -1.72 2.40 21.45
CA ARG A 139 -2.32 1.17 22.01
C ARG A 139 -1.30 0.05 22.16
N SER A 140 -0.31 0.05 21.28
CA SER A 140 0.75 -0.94 21.27
C SER A 140 1.84 -0.70 22.33
N GLU A 141 2.15 0.57 22.64
CA GLU A 141 3.00 0.91 23.79
C GLU A 141 2.35 0.53 25.14
N ALA A 142 1.03 0.71 25.26
CA ALA A 142 0.28 0.35 26.47
C ALA A 142 0.26 -1.17 26.71
N ALA A 143 0.19 -1.99 25.65
CA ALA A 143 0.23 -3.45 25.77
C ALA A 143 1.63 -3.97 26.16
N ALA A 144 2.70 -3.33 25.70
CA ALA A 144 4.07 -3.68 26.06
C ALA A 144 4.44 -3.29 27.51
N SER A 145 3.72 -2.32 28.09
CA SER A 145 3.96 -1.80 29.44
C SER A 145 3.30 -2.61 30.56
N GLN A 146 2.38 -3.53 30.24
CA GLN A 146 1.67 -4.36 31.22
C GLN A 146 2.31 -5.75 31.44
N THR A 147 3.44 -6.05 30.80
CA THR A 147 4.16 -7.33 30.94
C THR A 147 5.51 -7.19 31.66
N LYS A 148 5.65 -6.18 32.53
CA LYS A 148 6.82 -5.98 33.38
C LYS A 148 6.47 -6.05 34.86
#